data_AF-A0ABC8TP31-F1
#
_entry.id   AF-A0ABC8TP31-F1
#
_cell.length_a   1.000
_cell.length_b   1.000
_cell.length_c   1.000
_cell.angle_alpha   90.00
_cell.angle_beta   90.00
_cell.angle_gamma   90.00
#
_symmetry.space_group_name_H-M   'P 1'
#
loop_
_entity.id
_entity.type
_entity.pdbx_description
1 polymer ?
#
loop_
_entity_poly.entity_id
_entity_poly.type
_entity_poly.pdbx_seq_one_letter_code
_entity_poly.pdbx_strand_id
1 'polypeptide(L)'
;VPSHTLMGIPLSASFLPRSPLGEACSRMDLTAIHEILEKTGYKDDEGVANELSFQMWTDQMQDALNSKKEGDTAFRHKDSKTAIECYTQFVNFGPMVSPTVFARRSLSYLMNEMPQEALNDAMHAQVISPVWHIASFLQAASLFALKMDNEAQIALNEGAVLEAKRHSNAGQ
;
A
#
# COMPACT_ATOMS: atom_id res chain seq x y z
N VAL A 1 -28.34 28.89 10.43
CA VAL A 1 -28.11 27.47 10.79
C VAL A 1 -26.91 26.98 10.01
N PRO A 2 -25.82 26.52 10.64
CA PRO A 2 -24.62 26.06 9.94
C PRO A 2 -24.92 24.84 9.06
N SER A 3 -24.30 24.77 7.88
CA SER A 3 -24.56 23.75 6.83
C SER A 3 -24.31 22.30 7.27
N HIS A 4 -23.53 22.08 8.33
CA HIS A 4 -23.27 20.75 8.90
C HIS A 4 -24.48 20.14 9.63
N THR A 5 -25.56 20.88 9.82
CA THR A 5 -26.77 20.40 10.52
C THR A 5 -27.74 19.63 9.60
N LEU A 6 -27.49 19.58 8.28
CA LEU A 6 -28.45 19.06 7.28
C LEU A 6 -28.10 17.68 6.69
N MET A 7 -26.92 17.14 6.95
CA MET A 7 -26.57 15.76 6.56
C MET A 7 -26.35 14.93 7.81
N GLY A 8 -27.35 14.15 8.23
CA GLY A 8 -27.34 13.26 9.40
C GLY A 8 -26.31 12.13 9.32
N ILE A 9 -25.04 12.46 9.10
CA ILE A 9 -23.90 11.58 9.22
C ILE A 9 -23.46 11.67 10.68
N PRO A 10 -23.59 10.60 11.47
CA PRO A 10 -23.00 10.60 12.80
C PRO A 10 -21.49 10.74 12.61
N LEU A 11 -20.93 11.84 13.11
CA LEU A 11 -19.52 11.93 13.46
C LEU A 11 -19.26 10.95 14.61
N SER A 12 -19.30 9.64 14.34
CA SER A 12 -18.60 8.66 15.17
C SER A 12 -17.16 8.60 14.70
N ALA A 13 -16.46 9.75 14.76
CA ALA A 13 -15.01 9.81 14.74
C ALA A 13 -14.43 9.37 16.10
N SER A 14 -15.09 8.42 16.77
CA SER A 14 -14.68 7.86 18.04
C SER A 14 -14.00 6.53 17.80
N PHE A 15 -12.68 6.60 17.64
CA PHE A 15 -11.73 5.59 18.13
C PHE A 15 -12.12 4.13 17.87
N LEU A 16 -12.24 3.71 16.61
CA LEU A 16 -11.92 2.31 16.33
C LEU A 16 -10.49 2.07 16.85
N PRO A 17 -10.23 1.00 17.63
CA PRO A 17 -8.87 0.65 18.02
C PRO A 17 -8.05 0.56 16.75
N ARG A 18 -7.09 1.48 16.63
CA ARG A 18 -6.34 1.61 15.40
C ARG A 18 -5.40 0.41 15.35
N SER A 19 -5.47 -0.36 14.27
CA SER A 19 -4.53 -1.45 14.08
C SER A 19 -3.09 -0.93 14.09
N PRO A 20 -2.10 -1.80 14.34
CA PRO A 20 -0.70 -1.38 14.33
C PRO A 20 -0.32 -0.60 13.06
N LEU A 21 -0.82 -1.02 11.90
CA LEU A 21 -0.57 -0.32 10.64
C LEU A 21 -1.30 1.03 10.57
N GLY A 22 -2.58 1.07 10.94
CA GLY A 22 -3.35 2.31 10.96
C GLY A 22 -2.78 3.35 11.92
N GLU A 23 -2.25 2.93 13.07
CA GLU A 23 -1.58 3.81 14.04
C GLU A 23 -0.24 4.33 13.48
N ALA A 24 0.59 3.44 12.92
CA ALA A 24 1.84 3.82 12.30
C ALA A 24 1.64 4.85 11.17
N CYS A 25 0.66 4.64 10.29
CA CYS A 25 0.30 5.60 9.25
C CYS A 25 -0.21 6.93 9.81
N SER A 26 -0.98 6.91 10.90
CA SER A 26 -1.44 8.14 11.56
C SER A 26 -0.32 8.98 12.13
N ARG A 27 0.73 8.33 12.64
CA ARG A 27 1.89 8.97 13.27
C ARG A 27 2.99 9.29 12.27
N MET A 28 2.81 8.89 10.99
CA MET A 28 3.86 8.92 9.98
C MET A 28 5.12 8.17 10.41
N ASP A 29 4.96 7.08 11.17
CA ASP A 29 6.08 6.23 11.59
C ASP A 29 6.46 5.28 10.45
N LEU A 30 7.27 5.79 9.51
CA LEU A 30 7.70 5.04 8.33
C LEU A 30 8.50 3.78 8.68
N THR A 31 9.12 3.73 9.87
CA THR A 31 9.86 2.55 10.34
C THR A 31 8.90 1.45 10.75
N ALA A 32 7.87 1.78 11.53
CA ALA A 32 6.83 0.82 11.90
C ALA A 32 6.04 0.33 10.68
N ILE A 33 5.69 1.22 9.74
CA ILE A 33 5.03 0.83 8.49
C ILE A 33 5.90 -0.17 7.72
N HIS A 34 7.21 0.09 7.63
CA HIS A 34 8.17 -0.79 6.95
C HIS A 34 8.19 -2.21 7.53
N GLU A 35 8.34 -2.32 8.85
CA GLU A 35 8.37 -3.62 9.54
C GLU A 35 7.07 -4.40 9.34
N ILE A 36 5.92 -3.71 9.33
CA ILE A 36 4.62 -4.34 9.07
C ILE A 36 4.54 -4.85 7.63
N LEU A 37 4.93 -4.05 6.63
CA LEU A 37 4.91 -4.48 5.21
C LEU A 37 5.90 -5.63 4.93
N GLU A 38 7.03 -5.64 5.61
CA GLU A 38 8.02 -6.72 5.53
C GLU A 38 7.42 -8.02 6.07
N LYS A 39 6.80 -7.97 7.26
CA LYS A 39 6.16 -9.12 7.93
C LYS A 39 4.92 -9.63 7.20
N THR A 40 4.13 -8.76 6.58
CA THR A 40 2.96 -9.17 5.79
C THR A 40 3.38 -10.01 4.58
N GLY A 41 4.54 -9.70 3.98
CA GLY A 41 5.03 -10.42 2.81
C GLY A 41 4.14 -10.21 1.59
N TYR A 42 3.95 -11.27 0.80
CA TYR A 42 3.15 -11.29 -0.44
C TYR A 42 1.79 -11.99 -0.27
N LYS A 43 1.31 -12.16 0.96
CA LYS A 43 0.06 -12.89 1.26
C LYS A 43 -1.17 -12.29 0.57
N ASP A 44 -1.10 -11.01 0.21
CA ASP A 44 -2.18 -10.25 -0.41
C ASP A 44 -2.12 -10.19 -1.95
N ASP A 45 -1.14 -10.87 -2.55
CA ASP A 45 -1.05 -11.07 -3.99
C ASP A 45 -1.76 -12.36 -4.46
N GLU A 46 -2.21 -13.20 -3.52
CA GLU A 46 -2.95 -14.44 -3.81
C GLU A 46 -4.28 -14.14 -4.51
N GLY A 47 -4.42 -14.60 -5.77
CA GLY A 47 -5.58 -14.33 -6.63
C GLY A 47 -5.36 -13.27 -7.72
N VAL A 48 -4.21 -12.56 -7.70
CA VAL A 48 -3.80 -11.63 -8.78
C VAL A 48 -2.94 -12.33 -9.84
N ALA A 49 -2.39 -13.51 -9.51
CA ALA A 49 -1.57 -14.30 -10.40
C ALA A 49 -2.39 -14.88 -11.57
N ASN A 50 -2.31 -14.24 -12.73
CA ASN A 50 -2.72 -14.85 -13.98
C ASN A 50 -1.69 -15.95 -14.35
N GLU A 51 -2.15 -17.15 -14.69
CA GLU A 51 -1.27 -18.25 -15.09
C GLU A 51 -0.48 -17.86 -16.35
N LEU A 52 0.84 -17.70 -16.18
CA LEU A 52 1.74 -17.47 -17.30
C LEU A 52 1.85 -18.75 -18.12
N SER A 53 1.44 -18.69 -19.39
CA SER A 53 1.65 -19.80 -20.31
C SER A 53 3.14 -19.96 -20.62
N PHE A 54 3.59 -21.22 -20.78
CA PHE A 54 4.98 -21.57 -21.12
C PHE A 54 5.54 -20.87 -22.36
N GLN A 55 4.69 -20.29 -23.22
CA GLN A 55 5.10 -19.60 -24.44
C GLN A 55 5.38 -18.10 -24.27
N MET A 56 5.02 -17.49 -23.13
CA MET A 56 5.19 -16.05 -22.89
C MET A 56 6.49 -15.69 -22.17
N TRP A 57 7.31 -16.66 -21.76
CA TRP A 57 8.51 -16.38 -20.99
C TRP A 57 9.65 -15.80 -21.84
N THR A 58 10.02 -14.54 -21.60
CA THR A 58 11.15 -13.87 -22.26
C THR A 58 12.28 -13.56 -21.27
N ASP A 59 13.50 -13.35 -21.78
CA ASP A 59 14.64 -12.91 -20.96
C ASP A 59 14.32 -11.61 -20.19
N GLN A 60 13.61 -10.68 -20.84
CA GLN A 60 13.17 -9.42 -20.22
C GLN A 60 12.22 -9.66 -19.02
N MET A 61 11.31 -10.63 -19.11
CA MET A 61 10.43 -10.99 -17.99
C MET A 61 11.20 -11.65 -16.84
N GLN A 62 12.19 -12.50 -17.17
CA GLN A 62 13.07 -13.10 -16.19
C GLN A 62 13.90 -12.02 -15.46
N ASP A 63 14.43 -11.05 -16.19
CA ASP A 63 15.19 -9.92 -15.63
C ASP A 63 14.31 -9.05 -14.75
N ALA A 64 13.07 -8.75 -15.16
CA ALA A 64 12.12 -8.02 -14.33
C ALA A 64 11.83 -8.75 -13.00
N LEU A 65 11.68 -10.08 -13.03
CA LEU A 65 11.48 -10.89 -11.83
C LEU A 65 12.73 -10.93 -10.93
N ASN A 66 13.94 -10.92 -11.51
CA ASN A 66 15.17 -10.78 -10.74
C ASN A 66 15.24 -9.40 -10.10
N SER A 67 14.88 -8.35 -10.84
CA SER A 67 14.80 -6.99 -10.33
C SER A 67 13.81 -6.88 -9.16
N LYS A 68 12.65 -7.54 -9.22
CA LYS A 68 11.74 -7.65 -8.06
C LYS A 68 12.43 -8.23 -6.82
N LYS A 69 13.18 -9.33 -6.97
CA LYS A 69 13.90 -9.98 -5.83
C LYS A 69 15.00 -9.08 -5.26
N GLU A 70 15.69 -8.34 -6.11
CA GLU A 70 16.66 -7.32 -5.70
C GLU A 70 15.97 -6.19 -4.94
N GLY A 71 14.84 -5.70 -5.46
CA GLY A 71 13.99 -4.71 -4.80
C GLY A 71 13.50 -5.16 -3.43
N ASP A 72 13.10 -6.43 -3.29
CA ASP A 72 12.73 -7.03 -2.00
C ASP A 72 13.90 -7.07 -1.02
N THR A 73 15.12 -7.27 -1.51
CA THR A 73 16.34 -7.28 -0.69
C THR A 73 16.73 -5.86 -0.28
N ALA A 74 16.71 -4.91 -1.20
CA ALA A 74 16.94 -3.50 -0.92
C ALA A 74 15.91 -2.95 0.07
N PHE A 75 14.63 -3.26 -0.13
CA PHE A 75 13.55 -2.90 0.79
C PHE A 75 13.82 -3.43 2.19
N ARG A 76 14.17 -4.72 2.36
CA ARG A 76 14.51 -5.29 3.68
C ARG A 76 15.68 -4.57 4.36
N HIS A 77 16.67 -4.15 3.59
CA HIS A 77 17.82 -3.38 4.10
C HIS A 77 17.55 -1.89 4.27
N LYS A 78 16.30 -1.43 4.06
CA LYS A 78 15.90 -0.01 4.07
C LYS A 78 16.68 0.85 3.07
N ASP A 79 17.20 0.23 2.00
CA ASP A 79 17.77 0.93 0.85
C ASP A 79 16.63 1.33 -0.10
N SER A 80 15.96 2.41 0.27
CA SER A 80 14.74 2.85 -0.41
C SER A 80 14.99 3.31 -1.85
N LYS A 81 16.18 3.80 -2.18
CA LYS A 81 16.51 4.25 -3.54
C LYS A 81 16.62 3.07 -4.50
N THR A 82 17.43 2.07 -4.14
CA THR A 82 17.55 0.85 -4.93
C THR A 82 16.21 0.09 -4.98
N ALA A 83 15.44 0.07 -3.88
CA ALA A 83 14.10 -0.51 -3.89
C ALA A 83 13.19 0.16 -4.94
N ILE A 84 13.18 1.50 -5.03
CA ILE A 84 12.41 2.24 -6.04
C ILE A 84 12.81 1.85 -7.46
N GLU A 85 14.11 1.84 -7.75
CA GLU A 85 14.64 1.52 -9.08
C GLU A 85 14.24 0.10 -9.51
N CYS A 86 14.51 -0.88 -8.64
CA CYS A 86 14.20 -2.28 -8.88
C CYS A 86 12.69 -2.54 -9.05
N TYR A 87 11.85 -1.99 -8.15
CA TYR A 87 10.41 -2.14 -8.30
C TYR A 87 9.87 -1.43 -9.53
N THR A 88 10.49 -0.34 -9.98
CA THR A 88 10.10 0.34 -11.22
C THR A 88 10.40 -0.49 -12.47
N GLN A 89 11.55 -1.15 -12.52
CA GLN A 89 11.86 -2.11 -13.57
C GLN A 89 10.82 -3.25 -13.61
N PHE A 90 10.48 -3.81 -12.44
CA PHE A 90 9.45 -4.84 -12.36
C PHE A 90 8.05 -4.34 -12.78
N VAL A 91 7.63 -3.15 -12.36
CA VAL A 91 6.31 -2.60 -12.74
C VAL A 91 6.21 -2.36 -14.26
N ASN A 92 7.29 -1.95 -14.91
CA ASN A 92 7.29 -1.65 -16.34
C ASN A 92 7.36 -2.89 -17.23
N PHE A 93 8.09 -3.92 -16.79
CA PHE A 93 8.46 -5.07 -17.64
C PHE A 93 8.08 -6.43 -17.05
N GLY A 94 7.54 -6.44 -15.84
CA GLY A 94 7.16 -7.64 -15.11
C GLY A 94 6.00 -8.36 -15.79
N PRO A 95 5.98 -9.69 -15.76
CA PRO A 95 4.92 -10.48 -16.40
C PRO A 95 3.59 -10.47 -15.62
N MET A 96 3.60 -9.95 -14.40
CA MET A 96 2.44 -9.92 -13.50
C MET A 96 2.37 -8.60 -12.75
N VAL A 97 1.15 -8.20 -12.43
CA VAL A 97 0.87 -7.03 -11.59
C VAL A 97 0.88 -7.48 -10.13
N SER A 98 1.54 -6.71 -9.25
CA SER A 98 1.67 -7.05 -7.82
C SER A 98 1.27 -5.85 -6.96
N PRO A 99 0.14 -5.91 -6.23
CA PRO A 99 -0.23 -4.83 -5.32
C PRO A 99 0.82 -4.64 -4.21
N THR A 100 1.46 -5.72 -3.75
CA THR A 100 2.57 -5.66 -2.78
C THR A 100 3.76 -4.84 -3.30
N VAL A 101 4.15 -5.00 -4.56
CA VAL A 101 5.25 -4.19 -5.14
C VAL A 101 4.90 -2.70 -5.13
N PHE A 102 3.69 -2.33 -5.55
CA PHE A 102 3.24 -0.94 -5.48
C PHE A 102 3.23 -0.41 -4.04
N ALA A 103 2.74 -1.19 -3.07
CA ALA A 103 2.75 -0.78 -1.66
C ALA A 103 4.17 -0.55 -1.10
N ARG A 104 5.11 -1.46 -1.41
CA ARG A 104 6.51 -1.33 -0.97
C ARG A 104 7.21 -0.16 -1.64
N ARG A 105 6.98 0.06 -2.94
CA ARG A 105 7.52 1.20 -3.67
C ARG A 105 6.92 2.53 -3.18
N SER A 106 5.62 2.55 -2.86
CA SER A 106 4.95 3.69 -2.20
C SER A 106 5.65 4.10 -0.89
N LEU A 107 5.90 3.15 0.01
CA LEU A 107 6.64 3.45 1.24
C LEU A 107 8.09 3.89 0.96
N SER A 108 8.73 3.30 -0.04
CA SER A 108 10.10 3.69 -0.43
C SER A 108 10.15 5.13 -0.94
N TYR A 109 9.12 5.58 -1.68
CA TYR A 109 8.95 6.98 -2.07
C TYR A 109 8.74 7.91 -0.87
N LEU A 110 7.91 7.51 0.10
CA LEU A 110 7.75 8.28 1.36
C LEU A 110 9.08 8.46 2.10
N MET A 111 9.89 7.40 2.18
CA MET A 111 11.22 7.43 2.78
C MET A 111 12.23 8.31 2.02
N ASN A 112 11.94 8.67 0.77
CA ASN A 112 12.74 9.59 -0.05
C ASN A 112 12.06 10.96 -0.24
N GLU A 113 11.08 11.31 0.59
CA GLU A 113 10.37 12.60 0.52
C GLU A 113 9.64 12.84 -0.82
N MET A 114 9.13 11.77 -1.44
CA MET A 114 8.37 11.79 -2.70
C MET A 114 6.89 11.40 -2.48
N PRO A 115 6.11 12.20 -1.73
CA PRO A 115 4.78 11.76 -1.27
C PRO A 115 3.72 11.72 -2.37
N GLN A 116 3.90 12.43 -3.48
CA GLN A 116 2.95 12.39 -4.60
C GLN A 116 3.06 11.06 -5.36
N GLU A 117 4.29 10.60 -5.62
CA GLU A 117 4.59 9.32 -6.22
C GLU A 117 4.14 8.18 -5.30
N ALA A 118 4.35 8.34 -3.99
CA ALA A 118 3.85 7.40 -3.00
C ALA A 118 2.31 7.27 -3.04
N LEU A 119 1.60 8.39 -3.14
CA LEU A 119 0.14 8.39 -3.25
C LEU A 119 -0.32 7.68 -4.53
N ASN A 120 0.32 7.97 -5.67
CA ASN A 120 0.01 7.35 -6.95
C ASN A 120 0.15 5.82 -6.90
N ASP A 121 1.21 5.32 -6.27
CA ASP A 121 1.43 3.89 -6.09
C ASP A 121 0.41 3.26 -5.14
N ALA A 122 0.08 3.94 -4.04
CA ALA A 122 -0.92 3.44 -3.09
C ALA A 122 -2.34 3.39 -3.70
N MET A 123 -2.67 4.33 -4.60
CA MET A 123 -3.91 4.30 -5.37
C MET A 123 -3.90 3.16 -6.41
N HIS A 124 -2.78 2.94 -7.11
CA HIS A 124 -2.65 1.80 -8.04
C HIS A 124 -2.79 0.46 -7.31
N ALA A 125 -2.18 0.30 -6.15
CA ALA A 125 -2.33 -0.88 -5.31
C ALA A 125 -3.80 -1.16 -4.96
N GLN A 126 -4.58 -0.11 -4.68
CA GLN A 126 -6.01 -0.24 -4.40
C GLN A 126 -6.82 -0.61 -5.66
N VAL A 127 -6.47 -0.09 -6.84
CA VAL A 127 -7.12 -0.50 -8.10
C VAL A 127 -6.91 -1.99 -8.36
N ILE A 128 -5.71 -2.51 -8.08
CA ILE A 128 -5.37 -3.93 -8.24
C ILE A 128 -6.08 -4.80 -7.20
N SER A 129 -6.15 -4.33 -5.94
CA SER A 129 -6.80 -5.03 -4.84
C SER A 129 -7.77 -4.12 -4.08
N PRO A 130 -9.04 -3.98 -4.57
CA PRO A 130 -9.99 -2.98 -4.06
C PRO A 130 -10.37 -3.13 -2.58
N VAL A 131 -10.22 -4.32 -2.02
CA VAL A 131 -10.56 -4.62 -0.61
C VAL A 131 -9.34 -4.63 0.31
N TRP A 132 -8.17 -4.18 -0.17
CA TRP A 132 -6.91 -4.25 0.57
C TRP A 132 -6.66 -3.02 1.44
N HIS A 133 -6.88 -3.19 2.74
CA HIS A 133 -6.71 -2.13 3.75
C HIS A 133 -5.33 -1.47 3.76
N ILE A 134 -4.26 -2.21 3.44
CA ILE A 134 -2.88 -1.67 3.40
C ILE A 134 -2.77 -0.53 2.38
N ALA A 135 -3.41 -0.64 1.22
CA ALA A 135 -3.39 0.41 0.21
C ALA A 135 -4.03 1.71 0.74
N SER A 136 -5.19 1.62 1.40
CA SER A 136 -5.85 2.79 2.01
C SER A 136 -5.00 3.43 3.12
N PHE A 137 -4.33 2.61 3.96
CA PHE A 137 -3.43 3.14 4.97
C PHE A 137 -2.20 3.83 4.39
N LEU A 138 -1.65 3.35 3.27
CA LEU A 138 -0.53 4.01 2.59
C LEU A 138 -0.96 5.30 1.86
N GLN A 139 -2.19 5.35 1.32
CA GLN A 139 -2.77 6.60 0.81
C GLN A 139 -2.85 7.65 1.91
N ALA A 140 -3.30 7.27 3.10
CA ALA A 140 -3.33 8.18 4.25
C ALA A 140 -1.96 8.72 4.64
N ALA A 141 -0.94 7.85 4.74
CA ALA A 141 0.42 8.26 5.04
C ALA A 141 0.93 9.27 3.99
N SER A 142 0.65 9.02 2.71
CA SER A 142 1.00 9.91 1.61
C SER A 142 0.28 11.25 1.67
N LEU A 143 -1.01 11.23 2.00
CA LEU A 143 -1.83 12.45 2.13
C LEU A 143 -1.41 13.31 3.33
N PHE A 144 -1.02 12.70 4.46
CA PHE A 144 -0.43 13.47 5.58
C PHE A 144 0.89 14.12 5.19
N ALA A 145 1.76 13.40 4.47
CA ALA A 145 3.01 13.97 3.98
C ALA A 145 2.75 15.14 3.00
N LEU A 146 1.64 15.10 2.25
CA LEU A 146 1.16 16.19 1.38
C LEU A 146 0.40 17.31 2.12
N LYS A 147 0.20 17.19 3.44
CA LYS A 147 -0.60 18.12 4.27
C LYS A 147 -2.07 18.20 3.86
N MET A 148 -2.60 17.11 3.34
CA MET A 148 -4.01 16.92 2.99
C MET A 148 -4.72 16.16 4.13
N ASP A 149 -4.80 16.77 5.31
CA ASP A 149 -5.19 16.10 6.56
C ASP A 149 -6.61 15.52 6.53
N ASN A 150 -7.55 16.20 5.85
CA ASN A 150 -8.94 15.75 5.77
C ASN A 150 -9.05 14.46 4.95
N GLU A 151 -8.43 14.45 3.77
CA GLU A 151 -8.37 13.31 2.88
C GLU A 151 -7.61 12.15 3.52
N ALA A 152 -6.50 12.45 4.22
CA ALA A 152 -5.74 11.46 4.97
C ALA A 152 -6.63 10.77 6.02
N GLN A 153 -7.40 11.55 6.80
CA GLN A 153 -8.28 11.00 7.83
C GLN A 153 -9.42 10.16 7.24
N ILE A 154 -9.93 10.50 6.05
CA ILE A 154 -10.89 9.69 5.30
C ILE A 154 -10.25 8.35 4.92
N ALA A 155 -9.07 8.36 4.28
CA ALA A 155 -8.37 7.15 3.85
C ALA A 155 -8.02 6.22 5.03
N LEU A 156 -7.72 6.78 6.22
CA LEU A 156 -7.50 5.99 7.45
C LEU A 156 -8.75 5.28 7.93
N ASN A 157 -9.90 5.96 7.88
CA ASN A 157 -11.17 5.38 8.28
C ASN A 157 -11.57 4.27 7.30
N GLU A 158 -11.36 4.49 5.99
CA GLU A 158 -11.57 3.48 4.96
C GLU A 158 -10.70 2.23 5.19
N GLY A 159 -9.40 2.42 5.46
CA GLY A 159 -8.47 1.34 5.79
C GLY A 159 -8.94 0.52 7.00
N ALA A 160 -9.36 1.19 8.07
CA ALA A 160 -9.89 0.52 9.27
C ALA A 160 -11.16 -0.29 8.98
N VAL A 161 -12.07 0.24 8.15
CA VAL A 161 -13.29 -0.47 7.74
C VAL A 161 -12.96 -1.70 6.89
N LEU A 162 -12.02 -1.60 5.95
CA LEU A 162 -11.59 -2.73 5.12
C LEU A 162 -10.90 -3.83 5.94
N GLU A 163 -10.05 -3.43 6.89
CA GLU A 163 -9.34 -4.35 7.78
C GLU A 163 -10.32 -5.12 8.69
N ALA A 164 -11.29 -4.43 9.28
CA ALA A 164 -12.33 -5.05 10.11
C ALA A 164 -13.17 -6.08 9.32
N LYS A 165 -13.52 -5.77 8.08
CA LYS A 165 -14.24 -6.70 7.17
C LYS A 165 -13.41 -7.94 6.88
N ARG A 166 -12.10 -7.79 6.65
CA ARG A 166 -11.19 -8.91 6.41
C ARG A 166 -11.13 -9.87 7.60
N HIS A 167 -11.03 -9.34 8.82
CA HIS A 167 -10.99 -10.15 10.04
C HIS A 167 -12.30 -10.91 10.28
N SER A 168 -13.43 -10.31 9.93
CA SER A 168 -14.75 -10.95 10.04
C SER A 168 -14.90 -12.14 9.10
N ASN A 169 -14.32 -12.06 7.89
CA ASN A 169 -14.37 -13.14 6.89
C ASN A 169 -13.37 -14.28 7.18
N ALA A 170 -12.32 -14.04 7.97
CA ALA A 170 -11.34 -15.06 8.35
C ALA A 170 -11.81 -15.97 9.50
N GLY A 171 -12.94 -15.62 10.16
CA GLY A 171 -13.54 -16.39 11.26
C GLY A 171 -14.74 -17.26 10.85
N GLN A 172 -14.99 -17.40 9.54
CA GLN A 172 -16.01 -18.30 8.96
C GLN A 172 -15.33 -19.42 8.19
#